data_AF-A0A8C0R1N9-F1
#
_entry.id   AF-A0A8C0R1N9-F1
#
_cell.length_a   1.000
_cell.length_b   1.000
_cell.length_c   1.000
_cell.angle_alpha   90.00
_cell.angle_beta   90.00
_cell.angle_gamma   90.00
#
_symmetry.space_group_name_H-M   'P 1'
#
loop_
_entity.id
_entity.type
_entity.pdbx_description
1 polymer ?
#
loop_
_entity_poly.entity_id
_entity_poly.type
_entity_poly.pdbx_seq_one_letter_code
_entity_poly.pdbx_strand_id
1 'polypeptide(L)'
;MEYTGSRYIGEYVDGRMEGEAEYILPTKTKYVGEMKDGMFHGQGTLYFPSGSRYDAIWEKGLVVKGTYTFSDGLQYDAEHWHYCDSYDRRFYTEICYGLKPAGISQLTNMDPPRKIPQGCYDCGDGFYNPTTRVVKDYRNRFLRNTDDDEHEWIIRTCRKGLPLPSRATVTSAE
;
A
#
# COMPACT_ATOMS: atom_id res chain seq x y z
N MET A 1 7.79 -19.27 23.78
CA MET A 1 8.36 -18.25 22.86
C MET A 1 7.20 -17.47 22.26
N GLU A 2 6.63 -16.54 23.02
CA GLU A 2 5.51 -15.67 22.59
C GLU A 2 5.91 -14.18 22.60
N TYR A 3 7.21 -13.87 22.69
CA TYR A 3 7.64 -12.51 23.03
C TYR A 3 7.83 -11.57 21.82
N THR A 4 7.79 -12.06 20.58
CA THR A 4 8.06 -11.24 19.39
C THR A 4 6.82 -10.92 18.55
N GLY A 5 5.68 -11.56 18.77
CA GLY A 5 4.50 -11.39 17.89
C GLY A 5 4.72 -11.90 16.46
N SER A 6 5.84 -12.60 16.21
CA SER A 6 6.12 -13.31 14.97
C SER A 6 5.50 -14.70 15.00
N ARG A 7 5.01 -15.18 13.86
CA ARG A 7 4.42 -16.52 13.73
C ARG A 7 5.12 -17.29 12.62
N TYR A 8 5.61 -18.48 12.93
CA TYR A 8 6.18 -19.41 11.96
C TYR A 8 5.22 -20.57 11.71
N ILE A 9 5.11 -20.99 10.45
CA ILE A 9 4.33 -22.14 9.99
C ILE A 9 5.23 -22.89 8.99
N GLY A 10 5.82 -23.99 9.42
CA GLY A 10 6.74 -24.78 8.61
C GLY A 10 7.36 -25.91 9.41
N GLU A 11 8.28 -26.64 8.79
CA GLU A 11 8.96 -27.75 9.45
C GLU A 11 10.05 -27.28 10.41
N TYR A 12 10.28 -28.08 11.44
CA TYR A 12 11.42 -27.93 12.34
C TYR A 12 12.26 -29.21 12.29
N VAL A 13 13.56 -29.06 12.00
CA VAL A 13 14.54 -30.15 12.07
C VAL A 13 15.60 -29.75 13.09
N ASP A 14 15.86 -30.60 14.07
CA ASP A 14 16.80 -30.34 15.18
C ASP A 14 16.58 -28.99 15.90
N GLY A 15 15.31 -28.58 16.01
CA GLY A 15 14.92 -27.32 16.64
C GLY A 15 15.18 -26.07 15.79
N ARG A 16 15.56 -26.23 14.52
CA ARG A 16 15.75 -25.14 13.54
C ARG A 16 14.64 -25.13 12.52
N MET A 17 14.29 -23.94 12.03
CA MET A 17 13.32 -23.77 10.95
C MET A 17 13.98 -24.18 9.63
N GLU A 18 13.36 -25.13 8.93
CA GLU A 18 13.91 -25.79 7.74
C GLU A 18 12.80 -26.02 6.71
N GLY A 19 13.20 -26.14 5.44
CA GLY A 19 12.30 -26.48 4.34
C GLY A 19 11.39 -25.34 3.91
N GLU A 20 10.31 -25.65 3.20
CA GLU A 20 9.31 -24.66 2.80
C GLU A 20 8.49 -24.19 3.99
N ALA A 21 8.41 -22.88 4.18
CA ALA A 21 7.71 -22.31 5.31
C ALA A 21 7.11 -20.94 5.05
N GLU A 22 6.18 -20.58 5.93
CA GLU A 22 5.61 -19.25 6.07
C GLU A 22 6.08 -18.62 7.38
N TYR A 23 6.69 -17.42 7.29
CA TYR A 23 7.12 -16.64 8.44
C TYR A 23 6.48 -15.26 8.45
N ILE A 24 5.65 -14.99 9.47
CA ILE A 24 4.95 -13.73 9.65
C ILE A 24 5.74 -12.88 10.65
N LEU A 25 6.23 -11.74 10.18
CA LEU A 25 6.93 -10.75 10.99
C LEU A 25 5.96 -9.93 11.85
N PRO A 26 6.44 -9.28 12.92
CA PRO A 26 5.62 -8.42 13.78
C PRO A 26 5.03 -7.21 13.02
N THR A 27 5.72 -6.79 11.95
CA THR A 27 5.25 -5.77 10.99
C THR A 27 4.08 -6.24 10.12
N LYS A 28 3.63 -7.48 10.27
CA LYS A 28 2.64 -8.19 9.43
C LYS A 28 3.12 -8.47 8.00
N THR A 29 4.41 -8.26 7.73
CA THR A 29 5.04 -8.75 6.50
C THR A 29 5.12 -10.27 6.59
N LYS A 30 4.80 -10.96 5.50
CA LYS A 30 4.78 -12.42 5.44
C LYS A 30 5.82 -12.90 4.45
N TYR A 31 6.74 -13.73 4.89
CA TYR A 31 7.64 -14.50 4.02
C TYR A 31 7.00 -15.85 3.69
N VAL A 32 7.11 -16.29 2.44
CA VAL A 32 6.78 -17.64 1.99
C VAL A 32 7.91 -18.12 1.11
N GLY A 33 8.58 -19.20 1.48
CA GLY A 33 9.69 -19.75 0.72
C GLY A 33 10.51 -20.74 1.52
N GLU A 34 11.67 -21.10 0.99
CA GLU A 34 12.57 -22.01 1.67
C GLU A 34 13.25 -21.34 2.88
N MET A 35 13.49 -22.12 3.91
CA MET A 35 14.23 -21.75 5.11
C MET A 35 15.31 -22.78 5.37
N LYS A 36 16.44 -22.30 5.92
CA LYS A 36 17.58 -23.12 6.29
C LYS A 36 18.28 -22.53 7.49
N ASP A 37 18.55 -23.34 8.50
CA ASP A 37 19.19 -22.96 9.76
C ASP A 37 18.51 -21.75 10.45
N GLY A 38 17.19 -21.62 10.34
CA GLY A 38 16.46 -20.46 10.88
C GLY A 38 16.49 -19.20 10.02
N MET A 39 17.10 -19.23 8.83
CA MET A 39 17.23 -18.09 7.92
C MET A 39 16.45 -18.31 6.64
N PHE A 40 16.07 -17.22 5.95
CA PHE A 40 15.53 -17.31 4.59
C PHE A 40 16.60 -17.85 3.64
N HIS A 41 16.20 -18.80 2.80
CA HIS A 41 17.08 -19.47 1.84
C HIS A 41 16.33 -19.78 0.54
N GLY A 42 17.05 -20.12 -0.52
CA GLY A 42 16.45 -20.55 -1.78
C GLY A 42 15.51 -19.50 -2.39
N GLN A 43 14.42 -19.96 -3.01
CA GLN A 43 13.40 -19.06 -3.55
C GLN A 43 12.41 -18.67 -2.45
N GLY A 44 12.08 -17.38 -2.36
CA GLY A 44 11.12 -16.89 -1.39
C GLY A 44 10.52 -15.55 -1.75
N THR A 45 9.28 -15.34 -1.31
CA THR A 45 8.50 -14.13 -1.57
C THR A 45 8.13 -13.45 -0.26
N LEU A 46 8.42 -12.15 -0.16
CA LEU A 46 7.88 -11.29 0.89
C LEU A 46 6.59 -10.61 0.42
N TYR A 47 5.54 -10.73 1.21
CA TYR A 47 4.27 -10.05 1.04
C TYR A 47 4.14 -8.93 2.07
N PHE A 48 3.98 -7.71 1.59
CA PHE A 48 3.84 -6.54 2.46
C PHE A 48 2.37 -6.23 2.77
N PRO A 49 2.06 -5.66 3.94
CA PRO A 49 0.68 -5.26 4.29
C PRO A 49 0.05 -4.25 3.33
N SER A 50 0.87 -3.51 2.58
CA SER A 50 0.44 -2.58 1.53
C SER A 50 -0.14 -3.27 0.29
N GLY A 51 0.12 -4.56 0.12
CA GLY A 51 -0.25 -5.33 -1.08
C GLY A 51 0.89 -5.51 -2.08
N SER A 52 2.02 -4.84 -1.88
CA SER A 52 3.23 -5.07 -2.66
C SER A 52 3.85 -6.43 -2.32
N ARG A 53 4.67 -6.96 -3.23
CA ARG A 53 5.47 -8.16 -2.99
C ARG A 53 6.92 -8.00 -3.44
N TYR A 54 7.79 -8.81 -2.88
CA TYR A 54 9.19 -8.89 -3.27
C TYR A 54 9.58 -10.35 -3.46
N ASP A 55 9.72 -10.75 -4.72
CA ASP A 55 10.10 -12.08 -5.15
C ASP A 55 11.64 -12.13 -5.22
N ALA A 56 12.29 -13.03 -4.48
CA ALA A 56 13.74 -13.01 -4.35
C ALA A 56 14.38 -14.41 -4.14
N ILE A 57 15.67 -14.47 -4.44
CA ILE A 57 16.57 -15.57 -4.09
C ILE A 57 17.35 -15.15 -2.84
N TRP A 58 17.33 -16.01 -1.82
CA TRP A 58 17.88 -15.76 -0.51
C TRP A 58 19.05 -16.69 -0.20
N GLU A 59 20.12 -16.16 0.38
CA GLU A 59 21.24 -16.93 0.88
C GLU A 59 21.62 -16.44 2.28
N LYS A 60 21.52 -17.31 3.29
CA LYS A 60 21.83 -17.00 4.70
C LYS A 60 21.10 -15.73 5.20
N GLY A 61 19.82 -15.60 4.80
CA GLY A 61 18.97 -14.45 5.16
C GLY A 61 19.23 -13.17 4.36
N LEU A 62 20.18 -13.16 3.42
CA LEU A 62 20.48 -12.02 2.56
C LEU A 62 19.84 -12.22 1.18
N VAL A 63 19.38 -11.13 0.57
CA VAL A 63 18.90 -11.16 -0.82
C VAL A 63 20.08 -11.19 -1.79
N VAL A 64 20.07 -12.17 -2.69
CA VAL A 64 21.05 -12.29 -3.79
C VAL A 64 20.53 -11.57 -5.03
N LYS A 65 19.27 -11.80 -5.37
CA LYS A 65 18.55 -11.17 -6.49
C LYS A 65 17.08 -11.11 -6.14
N GLY A 66 16.42 -10.01 -6.49
CA GLY A 66 14.99 -9.90 -6.27
C GLY A 66 14.32 -8.89 -7.20
N THR A 67 12.99 -8.98 -7.24
CA THR A 67 12.12 -8.13 -8.03
C THR A 67 11.01 -7.62 -7.13
N TYR A 68 10.85 -6.30 -7.08
CA TYR A 68 9.76 -5.67 -6.35
C TYR A 68 8.56 -5.44 -7.27
N THR A 69 7.39 -5.88 -6.85
CA THR A 69 6.12 -5.59 -7.52
C THR A 69 5.26 -4.74 -6.59
N PHE A 70 4.87 -3.56 -7.07
CA PHE A 70 3.98 -2.65 -6.36
C PHE A 70 2.57 -3.26 -6.23
N SER A 71 1.75 -2.72 -5.33
CA SER A 71 0.40 -3.23 -5.06
C SER A 71 -0.56 -3.16 -6.26
N ASP A 72 -0.23 -2.31 -7.25
CA ASP A 72 -0.96 -2.16 -8.52
C ASP A 72 -0.45 -3.12 -9.61
N GLY A 73 0.55 -3.96 -9.32
CA GLY A 73 1.14 -4.91 -10.25
C GLY A 73 2.28 -4.33 -11.09
N LEU A 74 2.61 -3.05 -10.95
CA LEU A 74 3.79 -2.48 -11.60
C LEU A 74 5.04 -3.17 -11.07
N GLN A 75 5.89 -3.66 -11.96
CA GLN A 75 7.18 -4.23 -11.60
C GLN A 75 8.23 -3.13 -11.58
N TYR A 76 9.03 -3.06 -10.51
CA TYR A 76 10.17 -2.16 -10.43
C TYR A 76 11.23 -2.54 -11.48
N ASP A 77 11.69 -1.55 -12.24
CA ASP A 77 12.80 -1.68 -13.17
C ASP A 77 13.81 -0.56 -12.90
N ALA A 78 15.07 -0.93 -12.66
CA ALA A 78 16.14 0.01 -12.35
C ALA A 78 16.78 0.62 -13.61
N GLU A 79 16.70 -0.07 -14.75
CA GLU A 79 17.36 0.31 -16.00
C GLU A 79 16.39 1.00 -16.96
N HIS A 80 15.15 0.52 -17.05
CA HIS A 80 14.15 0.96 -18.01
C HIS A 80 12.85 1.39 -17.31
N TRP A 81 12.97 2.37 -16.40
CA TRP A 81 11.82 2.90 -15.67
C TRP A 81 10.95 3.81 -16.54
N HIS A 82 9.84 3.26 -17.05
CA HIS A 82 8.88 3.97 -17.90
C HIS A 82 7.65 4.50 -17.16
N TYR A 83 7.56 4.28 -15.85
CA TYR A 83 6.40 4.72 -15.08
C TYR A 83 6.53 6.19 -14.64
N CYS A 84 5.62 7.01 -15.13
CA CYS A 84 5.55 8.45 -14.84
C CYS A 84 6.87 9.19 -15.12
N ASP A 85 7.44 8.98 -16.31
CA ASP A 85 8.62 9.71 -16.75
C ASP A 85 8.26 11.11 -17.33
N SER A 86 9.25 11.84 -17.87
CA SER A 86 9.02 13.19 -18.40
C SER A 86 8.17 13.23 -19.67
N TYR A 87 8.11 12.13 -20.42
CA TYR A 87 7.39 12.01 -21.70
C TYR A 87 6.03 11.35 -21.51
N ASP A 88 5.91 10.36 -20.63
CA ASP A 88 4.70 9.61 -20.35
C ASP A 88 4.35 9.65 -18.85
N ARG A 89 3.30 10.40 -18.53
CA ARG A 89 2.80 10.56 -17.15
C ARG A 89 1.58 9.68 -16.83
N ARG A 90 1.30 8.69 -17.68
CA ARG A 90 0.17 7.77 -17.45
C ARG A 90 0.43 6.91 -16.23
N PHE A 91 -0.62 6.69 -15.45
CA PHE A 91 -0.56 5.70 -14.39
C PHE A 91 -0.53 4.28 -14.97
N TYR A 92 -0.07 3.30 -14.18
CA TYR A 92 0.10 1.92 -14.66
C TYR A 92 -1.23 1.33 -15.09
N THR A 93 -2.32 1.67 -14.39
CA THR A 93 -3.67 1.28 -14.80
C THR A 93 -4.07 1.85 -16.17
N GLU A 94 -3.66 3.08 -16.51
CA GLU A 94 -3.94 3.69 -17.82
C GLU A 94 -3.08 3.11 -18.93
N ILE A 95 -1.90 2.58 -18.60
CA ILE A 95 -1.09 1.78 -19.52
C ILE A 95 -1.78 0.44 -19.81
N CYS A 96 -2.30 -0.24 -18.77
CA CYS A 96 -2.95 -1.55 -18.92
C CYS A 96 -4.33 -1.49 -19.58
N TYR A 97 -5.15 -0.49 -19.22
CA TYR A 97 -6.57 -0.44 -19.59
C TYR A 97 -6.92 0.72 -20.53
N GLY A 98 -5.93 1.52 -20.93
CA GLY A 98 -6.12 2.69 -21.78
C GLY A 98 -6.56 3.94 -21.04
N LEU A 99 -6.58 5.06 -21.77
CA LEU A 99 -7.04 6.34 -21.25
C LEU A 99 -8.56 6.34 -21.13
N LYS A 100 -9.06 6.82 -19.99
CA LYS A 100 -10.48 7.02 -19.79
C LYS A 100 -10.98 8.24 -20.57
N PRO A 101 -12.27 8.26 -20.98
CA PRO A 101 -12.87 9.43 -21.58
C PRO A 101 -12.76 10.65 -20.64
N ALA A 102 -12.78 11.84 -21.23
CA ALA A 102 -12.71 13.10 -20.49
C ALA A 102 -13.77 13.14 -19.38
N GLY A 103 -13.33 13.46 -18.16
CA GLY A 103 -14.14 13.44 -16.95
C GLY A 103 -13.33 13.93 -15.75
N ILE A 104 -13.56 13.36 -14.57
CA ILE A 104 -12.79 13.68 -13.37
C ILE A 104 -11.35 13.19 -13.56
N SER A 105 -10.37 14.10 -13.51
CA SER A 105 -8.96 13.75 -13.59
C SER A 105 -8.58 12.74 -12.52
N GLN A 106 -7.93 11.65 -12.92
CA GLN A 106 -7.36 10.69 -11.98
C GLN A 106 -6.18 11.35 -11.29
N LEU A 107 -6.27 11.51 -9.97
CA LEU A 107 -5.17 12.01 -9.15
C LEU A 107 -4.36 10.88 -8.51
N THR A 108 -4.84 9.64 -8.64
CA THR A 108 -4.22 8.45 -8.11
C THR A 108 -4.34 7.32 -9.12
N ASN A 109 -3.45 6.33 -9.03
CA ASN A 109 -3.53 5.10 -9.82
C ASN A 109 -4.70 4.17 -9.42
N MET A 110 -5.54 4.57 -8.44
CA MET A 110 -6.63 3.74 -7.93
C MET A 110 -7.93 4.08 -8.64
N ASP A 111 -8.59 3.07 -9.18
CA ASP A 111 -9.92 3.18 -9.78
C ASP A 111 -10.93 2.17 -9.20
N PRO A 112 -12.08 2.61 -8.66
CA PRO A 112 -12.41 4.00 -8.39
C PRO A 112 -11.46 4.61 -7.34
N PRO A 113 -11.24 5.93 -7.37
CA PRO A 113 -10.43 6.60 -6.35
C PRO A 113 -10.99 6.31 -4.95
N ARG A 114 -10.09 6.20 -3.98
CA ARG A 114 -10.47 5.94 -2.59
C ARG A 114 -11.51 6.97 -2.13
N LYS A 115 -12.65 6.52 -1.59
CA LYS A 115 -13.67 7.42 -1.05
C LYS A 115 -13.12 8.07 0.23
N ILE A 116 -13.02 9.40 0.22
CA ILE A 116 -12.58 10.16 1.39
C ILE A 116 -13.81 10.49 2.23
N PRO A 117 -13.78 10.24 3.55
CA PRO A 117 -14.87 10.65 4.44
C PRO A 117 -15.15 12.14 4.32
N GLN A 118 -16.42 12.53 4.45
CA GLN A 118 -16.84 13.92 4.30
C GLN A 118 -16.08 14.83 5.26
N GLY A 119 -15.51 15.92 4.72
CA GLY A 119 -14.76 16.89 5.52
C GLY A 119 -13.36 16.45 5.93
N CYS A 120 -12.98 15.19 5.66
CA CYS A 120 -11.62 14.69 5.84
C CYS A 120 -10.76 14.95 4.60
N TYR A 121 -9.44 14.84 4.78
CA TYR A 121 -8.44 14.97 3.73
C TYR A 121 -7.67 13.65 3.58
N ASP A 122 -7.24 13.32 2.37
CA ASP A 122 -6.38 12.16 2.12
C ASP A 122 -4.92 12.59 2.08
N CYS A 123 -4.15 12.11 3.05
CA CYS A 123 -2.73 12.44 3.23
C CYS A 123 -1.78 11.45 2.55
N GLY A 124 -2.31 10.45 1.83
CA GLY A 124 -1.51 9.40 1.18
C GLY A 124 -1.16 8.20 2.08
N ASP A 125 -1.19 8.38 3.40
CA ASP A 125 -1.04 7.33 4.41
C ASP A 125 -2.30 7.12 5.28
N GLY A 126 -3.28 8.00 5.15
CA GLY A 126 -4.49 7.97 5.95
C GLY A 126 -5.47 9.11 5.65
N PHE A 127 -6.58 9.10 6.38
CA PHE A 127 -7.55 10.20 6.40
C PHE A 127 -7.31 11.11 7.59
N TYR A 128 -7.13 12.38 7.28
CA TYR A 128 -7.02 13.45 8.25
C TYR A 128 -8.37 14.09 8.54
N ASN A 129 -8.70 14.26 9.81
CA ASN A 129 -9.87 15.03 10.26
C ASN A 129 -9.41 16.37 10.87
N PRO A 130 -9.76 17.53 10.26
CA PRO A 130 -9.32 18.84 10.73
C PRO A 130 -9.92 19.25 12.08
N THR A 131 -11.08 18.70 12.44
CA THR A 131 -11.75 18.98 13.72
C THR A 131 -11.06 18.26 14.87
N THR A 132 -10.66 17.01 14.67
CA THR A 132 -10.01 16.21 15.72
C THR A 132 -8.49 16.33 15.69
N ARG A 133 -7.89 16.90 14.63
CA ARG A 133 -6.43 16.99 14.42
C ARG A 133 -5.73 15.61 14.41
N VAL A 134 -6.42 14.59 13.90
CA VAL A 134 -5.95 13.19 13.90
C VAL A 134 -5.90 12.65 12.47
N VAL A 135 -4.81 11.96 12.15
CA VAL A 135 -4.70 11.09 10.98
C VAL A 135 -5.00 9.65 11.41
N LYS A 136 -5.91 9.00 10.69
CA LYS A 136 -6.18 7.57 10.81
C LYS A 136 -5.82 6.85 9.52
N ASP A 137 -5.31 5.63 9.61
CA ASP A 137 -5.04 4.82 8.43
C ASP A 137 -6.33 4.55 7.63
N TYR A 138 -6.19 4.01 6.43
CA TYR A 138 -7.35 3.69 5.58
C TYR A 138 -8.27 2.59 6.14
N ARG A 139 -7.90 1.95 7.27
CA ARG A 139 -8.70 0.99 8.04
C ARG A 139 -9.22 1.60 9.34
N ASN A 140 -9.19 2.93 9.46
CA ASN A 140 -9.69 3.71 10.58
C ASN A 140 -8.95 3.50 11.91
N ARG A 141 -7.70 3.02 11.87
CA ARG A 141 -6.83 2.94 13.04
C ARG A 141 -6.08 4.24 13.25
N PHE A 142 -5.86 4.63 14.50
CA PHE A 142 -5.05 5.81 14.82
C PHE A 142 -3.63 5.68 14.26
N LEU A 143 -3.15 6.74 13.57
CA LEU A 143 -1.75 6.86 13.13
C LEU A 143 -1.01 7.91 13.95
N ARG A 144 -1.46 9.17 13.90
CA ARG A 144 -0.81 10.29 14.58
C ARG A 144 -1.74 11.48 14.81
N ASN A 145 -1.32 12.38 15.68
CA ASN A 145 -1.86 13.75 15.79
C ASN A 145 -1.03 14.68 14.88
N THR A 146 -1.68 15.67 14.27
CA THR A 146 -1.01 16.67 13.43
C THR A 146 -0.68 17.92 14.23
N ASP A 147 0.53 18.45 14.08
CA ASP A 147 0.86 19.80 14.55
C ASP A 147 0.21 20.89 13.67
N ASP A 148 0.50 22.16 13.96
CA ASP A 148 -0.09 23.29 13.23
C ASP A 148 0.45 23.41 11.80
N ASP A 149 1.73 23.14 11.58
CA ASP A 149 2.35 23.17 10.25
C ASP A 149 1.80 22.06 9.34
N GLU A 150 1.70 20.83 9.85
CA GLU A 150 1.11 19.70 9.13
C GLU A 150 -0.38 19.95 8.86
N HIS A 151 -1.13 20.52 9.82
CA HIS A 151 -2.53 20.89 9.62
C HIS A 151 -2.71 21.87 8.45
N GLU A 152 -1.95 22.96 8.45
CA GLU A 152 -2.02 23.97 7.39
C GLU A 152 -1.62 23.38 6.04
N TRP A 153 -0.56 22.58 6.02
CA TRP A 153 -0.10 21.93 4.80
C TRP A 153 -1.15 20.97 4.23
N ILE A 154 -1.78 20.14 5.07
CA ILE A 154 -2.81 19.19 4.65
C ILE A 154 -4.02 19.92 4.08
N ILE A 155 -4.53 20.95 4.79
CA ILE A 155 -5.70 21.70 4.31
C ILE A 155 -5.42 22.37 2.96
N ARG A 156 -4.21 22.88 2.76
CA ARG A 156 -3.82 23.57 1.54
C ARG A 156 -3.59 22.64 0.36
N THR A 157 -3.08 21.43 0.60
CA THR A 157 -2.46 20.62 -0.45
C THR A 157 -3.18 19.29 -0.71
N CYS A 158 -3.83 18.71 0.30
CA CYS A 158 -4.41 17.38 0.20
C CYS A 158 -5.82 17.38 -0.40
N ARG A 159 -6.19 16.25 -1.01
CA ARG A 159 -7.54 16.07 -1.58
C ARG A 159 -8.57 15.98 -0.46
N LYS A 160 -9.67 16.73 -0.57
CA LYS A 160 -10.77 16.74 0.39
C LYS A 160 -11.92 15.83 -0.02
N GLY A 161 -12.54 15.16 0.95
CA GLY A 161 -13.81 14.47 0.78
C GLY A 161 -14.94 15.46 0.53
N LEU A 162 -15.49 15.42 -0.68
CA LEU A 162 -16.63 16.24 -1.06
C LEU A 162 -17.87 15.83 -0.23
N PRO A 163 -18.72 16.80 0.14
CA PRO A 163 -20.03 16.49 0.70
C PRO A 163 -20.84 15.67 -0.32
N LEU A 164 -21.65 14.73 0.17
CA LEU A 164 -22.63 14.05 -0.68
C LEU A 164 -23.50 15.12 -1.35
N PRO A 165 -23.81 15.00 -2.65
CA PRO A 165 -24.70 15.94 -3.31
C PRO A 165 -26.01 15.98 -2.53
N SER A 166 -26.45 17.17 -2.14
CA SER A 166 -27.80 17.36 -1.61
C SER A 166 -28.76 16.79 -2.64
N ARG A 167 -29.65 15.86 -2.24
CA ARG A 167 -30.72 15.36 -3.11
C ARG A 167 -31.36 16.55 -3.81
N ALA A 168 -31.15 16.67 -5.12
CA ALA A 168 -31.84 17.66 -5.92
C ALA A 168 -33.33 17.36 -5.73
N THR A 169 -34.04 18.29 -5.11
CA THR A 169 -35.50 18.26 -5.08
C THR A 169 -35.94 18.33 -6.53
N VAL A 170 -36.43 17.21 -7.07
CA VAL A 170 -37.12 17.19 -8.35
C VAL A 170 -38.39 18.02 -8.12
N THR A 171 -38.35 19.30 -8.47
CA THR A 171 -39.56 20.09 -8.68
C THR A 171 -40.21 19.52 -9.93
N SER A 172 -41.21 18.67 -9.73
CA SER A 172 -42.20 18.34 -10.75
C SER A 172 -42.84 19.64 -11.21
N ALA A 173 -42.61 20.00 -12.47
CA ALA A 173 -43.41 21.02 -13.13
C ALA A 173 -44.73 20.36 -13.56
N GLU A 174 -45.85 20.92 -13.11
CA GLU A 174 -47.20 20.64 -13.57
C GLU A 174 -47.43 21.18 -14.99
#